data_AF-A0A9D1CYH1-F1
#
_entry.id   AF-A0A9D1CYH1-F1
#
_cell.length_a   1.000
_cell.length_b   1.000
_cell.length_c   1.000
_cell.angle_alpha   90.00
_cell.angle_beta   90.00
_cell.angle_gamma   90.00
#
_symmetry.space_group_name_H-M   'P 1'
#
loop_
_entity.id
_entity.type
_entity.pdbx_description
1 polymer ?
#
loop_
_entity_poly.entity_id
_entity_poly.type
_entity_poly.pdbx_seq_one_letter_code
_entity_poly.pdbx_strand_id
1 'polypeptide(L)'
;MKRVLLLTLCAALLLLALPVSLAEEDVEMVPVLAQVPAGWENPHLWAWSDDGANAFEAWPGEAMQPLGESGWYYAYAPGFVQNAIVSANDAAVQTEGVAIEAGKAVWIAIADDLSCTVSYEAQTDETIPEYVETFTVHAYVPLAWETVNLWAWSAPDGTNAFAAWPGEAMGGGEDGWFTAEAPTWVNSIIISGNEGAAQTEDISIEAQEVWVTVYNDLTFEISYENPEQADVPDITIHAQVPADWAEPCCWAWSAPDGTNAFAAWPGEPMAEEDGWYTVQAPGWINSVIINGNAGSVQTADLSVESGVDVWVVVTDAENASVTYEAP
;
A
#
# COMPACT_ATOMS: atom_id res chain seq x y z
N MET A 1 23.99 34.81 -39.33
CA MET A 1 23.68 33.37 -39.47
C MET A 1 24.22 32.50 -38.34
N LYS A 2 25.43 32.71 -37.78
CA LYS A 2 25.96 31.84 -36.70
C LYS A 2 25.30 31.98 -35.31
N ARG A 3 24.70 33.13 -34.97
CA ARG A 3 24.04 33.34 -33.66
C ARG A 3 22.59 32.84 -33.61
N VAL A 4 21.90 32.77 -34.75
CA VAL A 4 20.52 32.27 -34.83
C VAL A 4 20.49 30.73 -34.81
N LEU A 5 21.53 30.07 -35.33
CA LEU A 5 21.64 28.61 -35.35
C LEU A 5 21.98 28.01 -33.95
N LEU A 6 22.59 28.78 -33.06
CA LEU A 6 22.98 28.31 -31.72
C LEU A 6 21.81 28.37 -30.73
N LEU A 7 20.91 29.36 -30.88
CA LEU A 7 19.71 29.50 -30.05
C LEU A 7 18.63 28.47 -30.39
N THR A 8 18.52 28.04 -31.65
CA THR A 8 17.62 26.93 -32.04
C THR A 8 18.12 25.56 -31.60
N LEU A 9 19.44 25.38 -31.44
CA LEU A 9 20.01 24.12 -30.95
C LEU A 9 19.86 23.98 -29.43
N CYS A 10 20.01 25.06 -28.64
CA CYS A 10 19.75 25.02 -27.20
C CYS A 10 18.27 24.82 -26.87
N ALA A 11 17.34 25.42 -27.63
CA ALA A 11 15.90 25.21 -27.43
C ALA A 11 15.46 23.78 -27.78
N ALA A 12 16.09 23.13 -28.76
CA ALA A 12 15.81 21.75 -29.13
C ALA A 12 16.42 20.72 -28.14
N LEU A 13 17.53 21.05 -27.47
CA LEU A 13 18.11 20.20 -26.42
C LEU A 13 17.42 20.33 -25.05
N LEU A 14 16.79 21.48 -24.75
CA LEU A 14 15.99 21.67 -23.52
C LEU A 14 14.60 21.01 -23.57
N LEU A 15 14.09 20.68 -24.76
CA LEU A 15 12.85 19.92 -24.95
C LEU A 15 13.02 18.39 -24.78
N LEU A 16 14.25 17.90 -24.63
CA LEU A 16 14.58 16.50 -24.35
C LEU A 16 14.84 16.21 -22.86
N ALA A 17 14.69 17.21 -21.99
CA ALA A 17 14.81 17.10 -20.54
C ALA A 17 13.45 17.28 -19.83
N LEU A 18 12.36 16.95 -20.51
CA LEU A 18 11.12 16.64 -19.80
C LEU A 18 11.35 15.28 -19.14
N PRO A 19 11.07 15.11 -17.84
CA PRO A 19 10.93 13.77 -17.29
C PRO A 19 9.87 13.10 -18.17
N VAL A 20 10.27 12.04 -18.86
CA VAL A 20 9.31 11.03 -19.25
C VAL A 20 8.78 10.56 -17.91
N SER A 21 7.60 11.05 -17.50
CA SER A 21 6.82 10.24 -16.58
C SER A 21 6.74 8.90 -17.30
N LEU A 22 7.36 7.86 -16.75
CA LEU A 22 6.93 6.53 -17.09
C LEU A 22 5.42 6.60 -16.89
N ALA A 23 4.67 6.52 -17.97
CA ALA A 23 3.31 6.05 -17.83
C ALA A 23 3.49 4.72 -17.10
N GLU A 24 2.93 4.60 -15.90
CA GLU A 24 2.67 3.28 -15.34
C GLU A 24 2.03 2.50 -16.48
N GLU A 25 2.72 1.47 -16.96
CA GLU A 25 2.07 0.55 -17.89
C GLU A 25 0.88 0.00 -17.11
N ASP A 26 -0.33 0.16 -17.66
CA ASP A 26 -1.55 -0.44 -17.09
C ASP A 26 -1.22 -1.91 -16.79
N VAL A 27 -1.01 -2.21 -15.51
CA VAL A 27 -0.61 -3.55 -15.10
C VAL A 27 -1.84 -4.42 -15.24
N GLU A 28 -1.80 -5.36 -16.19
CA GLU A 28 -2.93 -6.26 -16.44
C GLU A 28 -3.22 -7.06 -15.16
N MET A 29 -4.39 -6.85 -14.56
CA MET A 29 -4.81 -7.57 -13.36
C MET A 29 -5.48 -8.89 -13.75
N VAL A 30 -5.06 -9.98 -13.10
CA VAL A 30 -5.61 -11.33 -13.31
C VAL A 30 -6.29 -11.82 -12.04
N PRO A 31 -7.44 -12.53 -12.16
CA PRO A 31 -8.13 -13.04 -10.99
C PRO A 31 -7.44 -14.30 -10.46
N VAL A 32 -7.20 -14.33 -9.15
CA VAL A 32 -6.74 -15.48 -8.38
C VAL A 32 -7.89 -15.95 -7.52
N LEU A 33 -8.30 -17.20 -7.71
CA LEU A 33 -9.43 -17.80 -7.02
C LEU A 33 -8.97 -18.87 -6.05
N ALA A 34 -9.60 -18.91 -4.88
CA ALA A 34 -9.28 -19.89 -3.85
C ALA A 34 -10.54 -20.57 -3.32
N GLN A 35 -10.49 -21.89 -3.21
CA GLN A 35 -11.43 -22.66 -2.39
C GLN A 35 -10.69 -23.04 -1.11
N VAL A 36 -11.18 -22.54 0.03
CA VAL A 36 -10.52 -22.69 1.33
C VAL A 36 -11.18 -23.80 2.18
N PRO A 37 -10.43 -24.42 3.12
CA PRO A 37 -10.98 -25.37 4.07
C PRO A 37 -12.11 -24.78 4.95
N ALA A 38 -12.94 -25.66 5.51
CA ALA A 38 -13.98 -25.25 6.44
C ALA A 38 -13.35 -24.62 7.71
N GLY A 39 -13.87 -23.46 8.13
CA GLY A 39 -13.37 -22.71 9.30
C GLY A 39 -12.26 -21.71 8.98
N TRP A 40 -11.93 -21.52 7.71
CA TRP A 40 -11.21 -20.33 7.26
C TRP A 40 -12.22 -19.18 7.10
N GLU A 41 -11.97 -18.08 7.79
CA GLU A 41 -12.75 -16.84 7.76
C GLU A 41 -11.86 -15.73 7.20
N ASN A 42 -12.44 -14.86 6.37
CA ASN A 42 -11.77 -13.70 5.75
C ASN A 42 -10.43 -14.07 5.07
N PRO A 43 -10.45 -14.88 4.00
CA PRO A 43 -9.22 -15.24 3.31
C PRO A 43 -8.58 -14.02 2.62
N HIS A 44 -7.25 -13.98 2.59
CA HIS A 44 -6.44 -12.95 1.95
C HIS A 44 -5.43 -13.58 0.98
N LEU A 45 -5.07 -12.83 -0.06
CA LEU A 45 -4.10 -13.20 -1.07
C LEU A 45 -2.82 -12.37 -0.93
N TRP A 46 -1.70 -13.06 -0.76
CA TRP A 46 -0.37 -12.48 -0.98
C TRP A 46 0.20 -13.03 -2.28
N ALA A 47 0.82 -12.21 -3.13
CA ALA A 47 1.37 -12.65 -4.41
C ALA A 47 2.67 -11.92 -4.75
N TRP A 48 3.57 -12.61 -5.46
CA TRP A 48 4.86 -12.05 -5.86
C TRP A 48 5.44 -12.75 -7.10
N SER A 49 6.40 -12.14 -7.76
CA SER A 49 7.19 -12.74 -8.86
C SER A 49 8.42 -13.49 -8.36
N ASP A 50 8.99 -14.34 -9.21
CA ASP A 50 10.21 -15.11 -8.91
C ASP A 50 11.45 -14.23 -8.64
N ASP A 51 11.45 -12.98 -9.10
CA ASP A 51 12.49 -11.99 -8.80
C ASP A 51 12.23 -11.17 -7.52
N GLY A 52 11.13 -11.46 -6.82
CA GLY A 52 10.82 -10.91 -5.50
C GLY A 52 9.98 -9.63 -5.51
N ALA A 53 9.43 -9.21 -6.65
CA ALA A 53 8.49 -8.08 -6.66
C ALA A 53 7.14 -8.52 -6.09
N ASN A 54 6.67 -7.83 -5.05
CA ASN A 54 5.39 -8.10 -4.40
C ASN A 54 4.24 -7.41 -5.15
N ALA A 55 3.07 -8.04 -5.10
CA ALA A 55 1.82 -7.47 -5.62
C ALA A 55 1.17 -6.45 -4.69
N PHE A 56 1.42 -6.56 -3.39
CA PHE A 56 0.77 -5.78 -2.35
C PHE A 56 1.84 -5.20 -1.42
N GLU A 57 1.53 -4.06 -0.81
CA GLU A 57 2.48 -3.31 0.02
C GLU A 57 2.73 -4.01 1.36
N ALA A 58 1.68 -4.60 1.95
CA ALA A 58 1.74 -5.19 3.29
C ALA A 58 1.07 -6.57 3.35
N TRP A 59 1.69 -7.47 4.12
CA TRP A 59 1.08 -8.76 4.48
C TRP A 59 -0.15 -8.53 5.38
N PRO A 60 -1.29 -9.26 5.20
CA PRO A 60 -1.47 -10.47 4.40
C PRO A 60 -1.84 -10.28 2.92
N GLY A 61 -1.76 -9.06 2.42
CA GLY A 61 -2.17 -8.70 1.06
C GLY A 61 -3.67 -8.46 0.94
N GLU A 62 -4.22 -8.74 -0.23
CA GLU A 62 -5.57 -8.34 -0.60
C GLU A 62 -6.65 -9.27 -0.02
N ALA A 63 -7.70 -8.71 0.56
CA ALA A 63 -8.84 -9.48 1.05
C ALA A 63 -9.61 -10.13 -0.11
N MET A 64 -9.84 -11.44 -0.01
CA MET A 64 -10.56 -12.17 -1.06
C MET A 64 -12.08 -12.12 -0.84
N GLN A 65 -12.81 -11.84 -1.90
CA GLN A 65 -14.26 -11.71 -1.90
C GLN A 65 -14.95 -13.04 -2.29
N PRO A 66 -16.09 -13.40 -1.70
CA PRO A 66 -16.82 -14.60 -2.10
C PRO A 66 -17.34 -14.48 -3.54
N LEU A 67 -17.10 -15.53 -4.34
CA LEU A 67 -17.64 -15.64 -5.70
C LEU A 67 -19.03 -16.28 -5.65
N GLY A 68 -20.04 -15.43 -5.39
CA GLY A 68 -21.43 -15.86 -5.29
C GLY A 68 -21.62 -16.97 -4.25
N GLU A 69 -22.38 -18.01 -4.59
CA GLU A 69 -22.58 -19.19 -3.74
C GLU A 69 -21.69 -20.39 -4.12
N SER A 70 -20.64 -20.17 -4.93
CA SER A 70 -19.81 -21.26 -5.49
C SER A 70 -18.90 -21.93 -4.46
N GLY A 71 -18.68 -21.32 -3.30
CA GLY A 71 -17.68 -21.72 -2.32
C GLY A 71 -16.24 -21.38 -2.72
N TRP A 72 -16.06 -20.57 -3.77
CA TRP A 72 -14.80 -19.96 -4.14
C TRP A 72 -14.74 -18.51 -3.66
N TYR A 73 -13.53 -18.04 -3.39
CA TYR A 73 -13.20 -16.65 -3.17
C TYR A 73 -12.34 -16.15 -4.32
N TYR A 74 -12.31 -14.85 -4.58
CA TYR A 74 -11.46 -14.25 -5.59
C TYR A 74 -10.81 -12.96 -5.09
N ALA A 75 -9.61 -12.68 -5.56
CA ALA A 75 -8.95 -11.39 -5.51
C ALA A 75 -8.21 -11.17 -6.83
N TYR A 76 -7.75 -9.95 -7.07
CA TYR A 76 -6.97 -9.62 -8.25
C TYR A 76 -5.50 -9.44 -7.89
N ALA A 77 -4.61 -9.91 -8.76
CA ALA A 77 -3.18 -9.68 -8.64
C ALA A 77 -2.60 -9.20 -9.99
N PRO A 78 -1.50 -8.45 -9.97
CA PRO A 78 -0.76 -8.11 -11.17
C PRO A 78 -0.39 -9.34 -12.01
N GLY A 79 -0.55 -9.27 -13.33
CA GLY A 79 -0.30 -10.39 -14.24
C GLY A 79 1.17 -10.85 -14.26
N PHE A 80 2.10 -10.11 -13.67
CA PHE A 80 3.50 -10.54 -13.58
C PHE A 80 3.74 -11.60 -12.50
N VAL A 81 2.84 -11.77 -11.52
CA VAL A 81 3.08 -12.65 -10.37
C VAL A 81 3.22 -14.11 -10.79
N GLN A 82 4.08 -14.85 -10.09
CA GLN A 82 4.36 -16.27 -10.32
C GLN A 82 4.18 -17.12 -9.06
N ASN A 83 3.91 -16.49 -7.93
CA ASN A 83 3.76 -17.14 -6.65
C ASN A 83 2.61 -16.49 -5.88
N ALA A 84 1.87 -17.30 -5.11
CA ALA A 84 0.79 -16.85 -4.27
C ALA A 84 0.76 -17.60 -2.93
N ILE A 85 0.30 -16.93 -1.88
CA ILE A 85 -0.12 -17.55 -0.62
C ILE A 85 -1.56 -17.12 -0.36
N VAL A 86 -2.38 -18.07 0.06
CA VAL A 86 -3.71 -17.78 0.60
C VAL A 86 -3.64 -17.95 2.11
N SER A 87 -4.00 -16.90 2.84
CA SER A 87 -4.09 -16.89 4.30
C SER A 87 -5.53 -16.64 4.75
N ALA A 88 -5.85 -16.91 6.01
CA ALA A 88 -7.15 -16.62 6.61
C ALA A 88 -7.03 -16.49 8.13
N ASN A 89 -8.14 -16.15 8.80
CA ASN A 89 -8.25 -15.99 10.25
C ASN A 89 -7.19 -15.01 10.78
N ASP A 90 -7.16 -13.79 10.23
CA ASP A 90 -6.16 -12.76 10.55
C ASP A 90 -4.73 -13.27 10.35
N ALA A 91 -4.52 -13.95 9.22
CA ALA A 91 -3.26 -14.60 8.84
C ALA A 91 -2.74 -15.68 9.81
N ALA A 92 -3.56 -16.17 10.75
CA ALA A 92 -3.19 -17.24 11.68
C ALA A 92 -3.02 -18.61 10.98
N VAL A 93 -3.63 -18.79 9.81
CA VAL A 93 -3.47 -19.96 8.94
C VAL A 93 -3.15 -19.53 7.52
N GLN A 94 -2.31 -20.30 6.82
CA GLN A 94 -1.91 -20.00 5.44
C GLN A 94 -1.39 -21.25 4.70
N THR A 95 -1.41 -21.19 3.37
CA THR A 95 -0.72 -22.16 2.51
C THR A 95 0.79 -21.94 2.53
N GLU A 96 1.57 -22.90 2.04
CA GLU A 96 2.92 -22.58 1.55
C GLU A 96 2.82 -21.75 0.25
N GLY A 97 3.96 -21.25 -0.24
CA GLY A 97 4.02 -20.57 -1.54
C GLY A 97 3.57 -21.50 -2.68
N VAL A 98 2.50 -21.11 -3.37
CA VAL A 98 1.92 -21.82 -4.50
C VAL A 98 2.43 -21.20 -5.79
N ALA A 99 3.17 -21.99 -6.58
CA ALA A 99 3.61 -21.55 -7.90
C ALA A 99 2.42 -21.46 -8.88
N ILE A 100 2.31 -20.33 -9.56
CA ILE A 100 1.25 -20.01 -10.54
C ILE A 100 1.87 -19.44 -11.83
N GLU A 101 1.13 -19.53 -12.94
CA GLU A 101 1.56 -18.99 -14.23
C GLU A 101 1.14 -17.52 -14.37
N ALA A 102 2.12 -16.67 -14.66
CA ALA A 102 1.91 -15.25 -14.97
C ALA A 102 0.88 -15.03 -16.10
N GLY A 103 0.08 -13.98 -15.95
CA GLY A 103 -0.88 -13.51 -16.96
C GLY A 103 -2.11 -14.41 -17.13
N LYS A 104 -2.39 -15.31 -16.18
CA LYS A 104 -3.53 -16.23 -16.27
C LYS A 104 -4.40 -16.19 -15.02
N ALA A 105 -5.72 -16.22 -15.25
CA ALA A 105 -6.68 -16.54 -14.21
C ALA A 105 -6.36 -17.93 -13.63
N VAL A 106 -6.31 -18.04 -12.31
CA VAL A 106 -5.88 -19.26 -11.62
C VAL A 106 -6.84 -19.65 -10.51
N TRP A 107 -7.05 -20.95 -10.37
CA TRP A 107 -7.94 -21.56 -9.37
C TRP A 107 -7.11 -22.46 -8.46
N ILE A 108 -7.06 -22.11 -7.18
CA ILE A 108 -6.30 -22.79 -6.14
C ILE A 108 -7.28 -23.48 -5.18
N ALA A 109 -7.39 -24.80 -5.26
CA ALA A 109 -8.14 -25.58 -4.28
C ALA A 109 -7.22 -25.99 -3.13
N ILE A 110 -7.57 -25.61 -1.90
CA ILE A 110 -6.76 -25.82 -0.69
C ILE A 110 -7.44 -26.89 0.17
N ALA A 111 -6.72 -27.96 0.47
CA ALA A 111 -7.21 -29.05 1.33
C ALA A 111 -6.95 -28.77 2.82
N ASP A 112 -7.60 -29.55 3.71
CA ASP A 112 -7.44 -29.41 5.18
C ASP A 112 -5.99 -29.58 5.66
N ASP A 113 -5.15 -30.29 4.90
CA ASP A 113 -3.71 -30.47 5.18
C ASP A 113 -2.82 -29.40 4.54
N LEU A 114 -3.42 -28.32 4.03
CA LEU A 114 -2.80 -27.18 3.35
C LEU A 114 -2.18 -27.52 1.98
N SER A 115 -2.38 -28.73 1.45
CA SER A 115 -1.98 -29.03 0.09
C SER A 115 -2.85 -28.29 -0.93
N CYS A 116 -2.20 -27.74 -1.96
CA CYS A 116 -2.84 -26.93 -2.99
C CYS A 116 -2.89 -27.66 -4.34
N THR A 117 -4.05 -27.59 -5.00
CA THR A 117 -4.23 -28.00 -6.41
C THR A 117 -4.50 -26.78 -7.27
N VAL A 118 -3.68 -26.58 -8.29
CA VAL A 118 -3.77 -25.44 -9.22
C VAL A 118 -4.44 -25.85 -10.53
N SER A 119 -5.37 -25.04 -11.01
CA SER A 119 -6.04 -25.17 -12.31
C SER A 119 -6.13 -23.81 -13.01
N TYR A 120 -6.06 -23.81 -14.34
CA TYR A 120 -6.25 -22.63 -15.20
C TYR A 120 -7.56 -22.70 -16.00
N GLU A 121 -8.35 -23.75 -15.77
CA GLU A 121 -9.68 -23.90 -16.33
C GLU A 121 -10.71 -23.47 -15.28
N ALA A 122 -11.83 -22.87 -15.70
CA ALA A 122 -12.90 -22.46 -14.78
C ALA A 122 -13.39 -23.64 -13.92
N GLN A 123 -13.57 -23.42 -12.61
CA GLN A 123 -14.04 -24.44 -11.66
C GLN A 123 -15.51 -24.28 -11.24
N THR A 124 -16.17 -23.22 -11.71
CA THR A 124 -17.60 -22.95 -11.51
C THR A 124 -18.18 -22.23 -12.72
N ASP A 125 -19.51 -22.24 -12.84
CA ASP A 125 -20.27 -21.47 -13.85
C ASP A 125 -20.54 -20.01 -13.40
N GLU A 126 -20.19 -19.66 -12.15
CA GLU A 126 -20.28 -18.27 -11.67
C GLU A 126 -19.35 -17.35 -12.47
N THR A 127 -19.87 -16.19 -12.88
CA THR A 127 -19.10 -15.18 -13.59
C THR A 127 -18.17 -14.47 -12.61
N ILE A 128 -16.86 -14.49 -12.89
CA ILE A 128 -15.88 -13.71 -12.14
C ILE A 128 -16.16 -12.21 -12.42
N PRO A 129 -16.39 -11.38 -11.38
CA PRO A 129 -16.59 -9.94 -11.56
C PRO A 129 -15.39 -9.30 -12.23
N GLU A 130 -15.58 -8.33 -13.13
CA GLU A 130 -14.46 -7.59 -13.75
C GLU A 130 -13.65 -6.82 -12.70
N TYR A 131 -12.35 -6.64 -12.94
CA TYR A 131 -11.50 -5.83 -12.08
C TYR A 131 -12.00 -4.39 -12.05
N VAL A 132 -12.14 -3.86 -10.84
CA VAL A 132 -12.45 -2.46 -10.58
C VAL A 132 -11.35 -1.96 -9.66
N GLU A 133 -10.62 -0.95 -10.11
CA GLU A 133 -9.60 -0.29 -9.30
C GLU A 133 -10.27 0.44 -8.13
N THR A 134 -9.68 0.34 -6.95
CA THR A 134 -10.20 0.91 -5.71
C THR A 134 -9.17 1.79 -5.02
N PHE A 135 -9.63 2.57 -4.04
CA PHE A 135 -8.81 3.28 -3.07
C PHE A 135 -9.40 3.07 -1.68
N THR A 136 -8.53 3.18 -0.68
CA THR A 136 -8.91 2.97 0.72
C THR A 136 -9.58 4.20 1.33
N VAL A 137 -10.69 3.97 2.03
CA VAL A 137 -11.37 4.96 2.87
C VAL A 137 -11.17 4.58 4.33
N HIS A 138 -10.56 5.48 5.10
CA HIS A 138 -10.38 5.34 6.54
C HIS A 138 -11.44 6.16 7.29
N ALA A 139 -12.02 5.60 8.34
CA ALA A 139 -13.03 6.26 9.16
C ALA A 139 -12.72 6.17 10.66
N TYR A 140 -12.54 7.32 11.30
CA TYR A 140 -12.49 7.45 12.76
C TYR A 140 -13.87 7.90 13.25
N VAL A 141 -14.56 7.06 14.02
CA VAL A 141 -15.99 7.25 14.33
C VAL A 141 -16.26 7.34 15.84
N PRO A 142 -17.44 7.83 16.25
CA PRO A 142 -17.83 7.84 17.65
C PRO A 142 -17.82 6.44 18.27
N LEU A 143 -17.27 6.31 19.49
CA LEU A 143 -17.23 5.06 20.27
C LEU A 143 -18.59 4.38 20.51
N ALA A 144 -19.70 5.08 20.27
CA ALA A 144 -21.05 4.53 20.37
C ALA A 144 -21.50 3.76 19.11
N TRP A 145 -20.68 3.69 18.08
CA TRP A 145 -20.95 2.93 16.86
C TRP A 145 -20.38 1.50 17.02
N GLU A 146 -21.26 0.52 17.02
CA GLU A 146 -20.92 -0.91 17.15
C GLU A 146 -20.56 -1.54 15.80
N THR A 147 -21.09 -0.98 14.71
CA THR A 147 -20.73 -1.33 13.33
C THR A 147 -20.46 -0.06 12.56
N VAL A 148 -19.60 -0.15 11.54
CA VAL A 148 -19.29 0.95 10.62
C VAL A 148 -19.40 0.42 9.19
N ASN A 149 -20.02 1.20 8.32
CA ASN A 149 -20.26 0.85 6.94
C ASN A 149 -19.98 2.04 6.01
N LEU A 150 -19.45 1.75 4.84
CA LEU A 150 -19.18 2.70 3.76
C LEU A 150 -20.25 2.58 2.68
N TRP A 151 -20.94 3.69 2.39
CA TRP A 151 -21.75 3.82 1.19
C TRP A 151 -21.03 4.74 0.19
N ALA A 152 -20.91 4.33 -1.07
CA ALA A 152 -20.18 5.08 -2.09
C ALA A 152 -20.95 5.13 -3.42
N TRP A 153 -20.88 6.26 -4.13
CA TRP A 153 -21.54 6.44 -5.41
C TRP A 153 -20.86 7.51 -6.28
N SER A 154 -21.23 7.52 -7.56
CA SER A 154 -20.90 8.60 -8.49
C SER A 154 -21.98 9.67 -8.47
N ALA A 155 -21.62 10.92 -8.18
CA ALA A 155 -22.48 12.08 -8.35
C ALA A 155 -22.04 12.90 -9.58
N PRO A 156 -22.98 13.46 -10.36
CA PRO A 156 -24.44 13.41 -10.20
C PRO A 156 -25.10 12.17 -10.85
N ASP A 157 -24.32 11.23 -11.40
CA ASP A 157 -24.85 10.08 -12.16
C ASP A 157 -25.78 9.17 -11.33
N GLY A 158 -25.56 9.08 -10.02
CA GLY A 158 -26.34 8.27 -9.08
C GLY A 158 -26.02 6.78 -9.10
N THR A 159 -24.90 6.38 -9.72
CA THR A 159 -24.46 4.98 -9.76
C THR A 159 -23.84 4.59 -8.42
N ASN A 160 -24.42 3.62 -7.73
CA ASN A 160 -23.93 3.14 -6.43
C ASN A 160 -22.88 2.03 -6.61
N ALA A 161 -21.85 2.04 -5.75
CA ALA A 161 -20.83 0.99 -5.71
C ALA A 161 -21.37 -0.30 -5.07
N PHE A 162 -22.24 -0.17 -4.07
CA PHE A 162 -22.75 -1.30 -3.29
C PHE A 162 -24.23 -1.55 -3.57
N ALA A 163 -24.65 -2.81 -3.47
CA ALA A 163 -25.99 -3.24 -3.85
C ALA A 163 -27.08 -2.76 -2.88
N ALA A 164 -26.76 -2.59 -1.60
CA ALA A 164 -27.73 -2.25 -0.56
C ALA A 164 -27.14 -1.40 0.56
N TRP A 165 -27.94 -0.46 1.06
CA TRP A 165 -27.66 0.29 2.28
C TRP A 165 -27.60 -0.64 3.51
N PRO A 166 -26.67 -0.47 4.48
CA PRO A 166 -25.75 0.68 4.68
C PRO A 166 -24.44 0.66 3.86
N GLY A 167 -24.30 -0.27 2.92
CA GLY A 167 -23.09 -0.42 2.11
C GLY A 167 -22.12 -1.44 2.67
N GLU A 168 -20.87 -1.35 2.25
CA GLU A 168 -19.82 -2.29 2.62
C GLU A 168 -19.50 -2.16 4.11
N ALA A 169 -19.30 -3.28 4.82
CA ALA A 169 -18.86 -3.24 6.20
C ALA A 169 -17.39 -2.83 6.25
N MET A 170 -17.07 -1.83 7.07
CA MET A 170 -15.68 -1.42 7.26
C MET A 170 -15.01 -2.35 8.29
N GLY A 171 -13.83 -2.86 7.97
CA GLY A 171 -13.01 -3.69 8.85
C GLY A 171 -12.13 -2.87 9.78
N GLY A 172 -11.41 -3.53 10.69
CA GLY A 172 -10.44 -2.88 11.59
C GLY A 172 -11.06 -2.20 12.82
N GLY A 173 -10.49 -1.05 13.22
CA GLY A 173 -10.93 -0.23 14.35
C GLY A 173 -10.16 -0.44 15.66
N GLU A 174 -9.21 -1.38 15.73
CA GLU A 174 -8.41 -1.63 16.94
C GLU A 174 -7.37 -0.53 17.21
N ASP A 175 -6.85 0.06 16.14
CA ASP A 175 -5.99 1.24 16.11
C ASP A 175 -6.80 2.57 16.13
N GLY A 176 -8.12 2.48 16.00
CA GLY A 176 -9.04 3.62 15.98
C GLY A 176 -9.61 3.94 14.59
N TRP A 177 -9.08 3.33 13.53
CA TRP A 177 -9.53 3.56 12.15
C TRP A 177 -10.22 2.33 11.58
N PHE A 178 -11.44 2.53 11.07
CA PHE A 178 -12.11 1.53 10.25
C PHE A 178 -11.74 1.73 8.78
N THR A 179 -11.60 0.66 8.02
CA THR A 179 -11.19 0.73 6.60
C THR A 179 -12.14 -0.03 5.67
N ALA A 180 -12.33 0.50 4.47
CA ALA A 180 -12.99 -0.19 3.36
C ALA A 180 -12.52 0.37 2.02
N GLU A 181 -12.64 -0.45 0.97
CA GLU A 181 -12.29 -0.09 -0.39
C GLU A 181 -13.47 0.56 -1.14
N ALA A 182 -13.18 1.60 -1.91
CA ALA A 182 -14.14 2.28 -2.77
C ALA A 182 -13.63 2.34 -4.22
N PRO A 183 -14.48 2.10 -5.24
CA PRO A 183 -14.04 2.20 -6.63
C PRO A 183 -13.53 3.58 -7.04
N THR A 184 -12.48 3.67 -7.86
CA THR A 184 -11.91 4.96 -8.31
C THR A 184 -12.83 5.84 -9.15
N TRP A 185 -13.98 5.32 -9.61
CA TRP A 185 -14.99 6.10 -10.31
C TRP A 185 -16.01 6.78 -9.38
N VAL A 186 -16.03 6.45 -8.08
CA VAL A 186 -16.88 7.15 -7.10
C VAL A 186 -16.29 8.52 -6.76
N ASN A 187 -17.15 9.44 -6.34
CA ASN A 187 -16.74 10.77 -5.89
C ASN A 187 -17.56 11.29 -4.71
N SER A 188 -18.42 10.43 -4.16
CA SER A 188 -19.32 10.74 -3.06
C SER A 188 -19.45 9.53 -2.15
N ILE A 189 -19.36 9.74 -0.84
CA ILE A 189 -19.48 8.70 0.17
C ILE A 189 -20.34 9.12 1.36
N ILE A 190 -20.80 8.15 2.14
CA ILE A 190 -21.37 8.32 3.48
C ILE A 190 -20.69 7.30 4.39
N ILE A 191 -20.23 7.76 5.56
CA ILE A 191 -19.85 6.87 6.66
C ILE A 191 -21.07 6.69 7.55
N SER A 192 -21.47 5.45 7.75
CA SER A 192 -22.64 5.11 8.55
C SER A 192 -22.30 4.11 9.65
N GLY A 193 -23.09 4.10 10.71
CA GLY A 193 -22.88 3.19 11.82
C GLY A 193 -24.15 2.69 12.47
N ASN A 194 -24.00 1.62 13.25
CA ASN A 194 -25.10 0.88 13.87
C ASN A 194 -26.14 0.46 12.82
N GLU A 195 -25.69 -0.24 11.79
CA GLU A 195 -26.51 -0.68 10.65
C GLU A 195 -27.24 0.48 9.94
N GLY A 196 -26.61 1.67 9.89
CA GLY A 196 -27.14 2.87 9.25
C GLY A 196 -28.10 3.70 10.12
N ALA A 197 -28.21 3.41 11.43
CA ALA A 197 -29.00 4.23 12.36
C ALA A 197 -28.38 5.62 12.60
N ALA A 198 -27.07 5.76 12.43
CA ALA A 198 -26.34 7.02 12.42
C ALA A 198 -25.52 7.13 11.13
N GLN A 199 -25.38 8.33 10.57
CA GLN A 199 -24.63 8.55 9.34
C GLN A 199 -24.22 10.02 9.20
N THR A 200 -23.15 10.26 8.44
CA THR A 200 -22.79 11.61 7.98
C THR A 200 -23.81 12.13 6.96
N GLU A 201 -23.74 13.44 6.65
CA GLU A 201 -24.26 13.93 5.37
C GLU A 201 -23.38 13.41 4.21
N ASP A 202 -23.81 13.62 2.97
CA ASP A 202 -23.04 13.26 1.76
C ASP A 202 -21.67 13.95 1.78
N ILE A 203 -20.60 13.15 1.68
CA ILE A 203 -19.21 13.61 1.65
C ILE A 203 -18.74 13.57 0.20
N SER A 204 -18.36 14.73 -0.37
CA SER A 204 -17.68 14.78 -1.66
C SER A 204 -16.18 14.52 -1.49
N ILE A 205 -15.63 13.63 -2.29
CA ILE A 205 -14.23 13.21 -2.23
C ILE A 205 -13.58 13.18 -3.61
N GLU A 206 -12.25 13.24 -3.62
CA GLU A 206 -11.42 12.84 -4.76
C GLU A 206 -11.16 11.33 -4.65
N ALA A 207 -11.03 10.65 -5.81
CA ALA A 207 -10.84 9.21 -5.87
C ALA A 207 -9.39 8.82 -5.58
N GLN A 208 -9.01 8.98 -4.32
CA GLN A 208 -7.71 8.64 -3.76
C GLN A 208 -7.89 8.34 -2.26
N GLU A 209 -6.87 7.75 -1.64
CA GLU A 209 -6.91 7.41 -0.23
C GLU A 209 -7.34 8.61 0.65
N VAL A 210 -8.32 8.38 1.53
CA VAL A 210 -8.97 9.45 2.29
C VAL A 210 -9.29 9.03 3.72
N TRP A 211 -9.00 9.91 4.67
CA TRP A 211 -9.30 9.77 6.09
C TRP A 211 -10.46 10.66 6.48
N VAL A 212 -11.50 10.07 7.04
CA VAL A 212 -12.72 10.74 7.48
C VAL A 212 -12.84 10.64 8.99
N THR A 213 -12.79 11.78 9.69
CA THR A 213 -13.09 11.83 11.13
C THR A 213 -14.53 12.26 11.33
N VAL A 214 -15.35 11.40 11.94
CA VAL A 214 -16.77 11.64 12.23
C VAL A 214 -16.94 11.98 13.71
N TYR A 215 -17.53 13.15 13.98
CA TYR A 215 -17.79 13.62 15.34
C TYR A 215 -19.12 13.12 15.90
N ASN A 216 -19.30 13.22 17.22
CA ASN A 216 -20.52 12.78 17.91
C ASN A 216 -21.81 13.50 17.42
N ASP A 217 -21.69 14.68 16.83
CA ASP A 217 -22.80 15.44 16.24
C ASP A 217 -23.00 15.17 14.74
N LEU A 218 -22.31 14.16 14.19
CA LEU A 218 -22.33 13.73 12.79
C LEU A 218 -21.70 14.71 11.80
N THR A 219 -21.07 15.78 12.30
CA THR A 219 -20.14 16.56 11.48
C THR A 219 -18.89 15.75 11.20
N PHE A 220 -18.15 16.12 10.15
CA PHE A 220 -16.97 15.39 9.74
C PHE A 220 -15.87 16.32 9.23
N GLU A 221 -14.64 15.82 9.27
CA GLU A 221 -13.46 16.38 8.62
C GLU A 221 -12.84 15.32 7.71
N ILE A 222 -12.29 15.76 6.58
CA ILE A 222 -11.58 14.89 5.63
C ILE A 222 -10.12 15.32 5.51
N SER A 223 -9.24 14.33 5.37
CA SER A 223 -7.83 14.48 5.05
C SER A 223 -7.45 13.51 3.94
N TYR A 224 -6.50 13.89 3.10
CA TYR A 224 -5.87 13.01 2.10
C TYR A 224 -4.45 12.60 2.49
N GLU A 225 -4.07 12.94 3.72
CA GLU A 225 -2.83 12.52 4.37
C GLU A 225 -3.21 11.80 5.66
N ASN A 226 -2.47 10.75 6.02
CA ASN A 226 -2.69 10.03 7.25
C ASN A 226 -2.54 10.99 8.46
N PRO A 227 -3.61 11.26 9.23
CA PRO A 227 -3.59 12.25 10.29
C PRO A 227 -2.68 11.84 11.46
N GLU A 228 -2.45 10.54 11.67
CA GLU A 228 -1.51 10.07 12.70
C GLU A 228 -0.06 10.33 12.33
N GLN A 229 0.22 10.47 11.02
CA GLN A 229 1.53 10.81 10.49
C GLN A 229 1.75 12.32 10.41
N ALA A 230 0.72 13.08 10.01
CA ALA A 230 0.81 14.53 9.79
C ALA A 230 1.22 15.34 11.04
N ASP A 231 0.93 14.83 12.23
CA ASP A 231 1.23 15.52 13.50
C ASP A 231 2.60 15.15 14.10
N VAL A 232 3.38 14.24 13.47
CA VAL A 232 4.69 13.84 13.98
C VAL A 232 5.78 14.76 13.43
N PRO A 233 6.50 15.53 14.26
CA PRO A 233 7.57 16.41 13.78
C PRO A 233 8.66 15.63 13.04
N ASP A 234 9.22 16.23 11.99
CA ASP A 234 10.38 15.67 11.28
C ASP A 234 11.52 15.35 12.25
N ILE A 235 12.24 14.28 11.93
CA ILE A 235 13.44 13.83 12.62
C ILE A 235 14.65 13.97 11.71
N THR A 236 15.83 14.02 12.33
CA THR A 236 17.11 13.99 11.63
C THR A 236 17.71 12.59 11.69
N ILE A 237 18.01 12.04 10.51
CA ILE A 237 18.76 10.79 10.40
C ILE A 237 20.22 11.15 10.13
N HIS A 238 21.10 10.71 11.02
CA HIS A 238 22.54 10.85 10.93
C HIS A 238 23.16 9.51 10.54
N ALA A 239 24.05 9.49 9.54
CA ALA A 239 24.77 8.30 9.14
C ALA A 239 26.28 8.54 9.04
N GLN A 240 27.06 7.60 9.56
CA GLN A 240 28.46 7.39 9.18
C GLN A 240 28.54 6.18 8.28
N VAL A 241 29.18 6.35 7.12
CA VAL A 241 29.32 5.28 6.12
C VAL A 241 30.78 5.00 5.78
N PRO A 242 31.09 3.81 5.26
CA PRO A 242 32.41 3.50 4.72
C PRO A 242 32.81 4.48 3.59
N ALA A 243 34.11 4.79 3.48
CA ALA A 243 34.60 5.78 2.53
C ALA A 243 34.40 5.40 1.05
N ASP A 244 34.11 4.14 0.76
CA ASP A 244 33.81 3.62 -0.58
C ASP A 244 32.30 3.67 -0.93
N TRP A 245 31.44 4.15 -0.03
CA TRP A 245 30.05 4.46 -0.30
C TRP A 245 29.93 5.90 -0.80
N ALA A 246 30.00 6.10 -2.11
CA ALA A 246 29.86 7.41 -2.71
C ALA A 246 28.40 7.86 -2.71
N GLU A 247 28.19 9.17 -2.50
CA GLU A 247 26.87 9.82 -2.54
C GLU A 247 25.81 9.08 -1.69
N PRO A 248 25.97 9.03 -0.35
CA PRO A 248 25.04 8.30 0.49
C PRO A 248 23.62 8.86 0.41
N CYS A 249 22.64 7.98 0.35
CA CYS A 249 21.21 8.30 0.39
C CYS A 249 20.54 7.56 1.55
N CYS A 250 19.40 8.05 2.00
CA CYS A 250 18.55 7.34 2.96
C CYS A 250 17.22 6.98 2.30
N TRP A 251 16.83 5.71 2.38
CA TRP A 251 15.44 5.29 2.21
C TRP A 251 14.80 5.22 3.59
N ALA A 252 13.56 5.70 3.73
CA ALA A 252 12.84 5.69 5.00
C ALA A 252 11.35 5.41 4.74
N TRP A 253 10.74 4.60 5.60
CA TRP A 253 9.35 4.18 5.47
C TRP A 253 8.75 3.79 6.83
N SER A 254 7.45 3.57 6.84
CA SER A 254 6.73 2.91 7.94
C SER A 254 6.52 1.44 7.60
N ALA A 255 6.88 0.58 8.53
CA ALA A 255 6.59 -0.85 8.49
C ALA A 255 5.61 -1.20 9.63
N PRO A 256 4.67 -2.14 9.42
CA PRO A 256 4.52 -2.97 8.22
C PRO A 256 3.68 -2.33 7.10
N ASP A 257 3.14 -1.12 7.28
CA ASP A 257 2.19 -0.53 6.32
C ASP A 257 2.79 -0.21 4.93
N GLY A 258 4.11 -0.03 4.82
CA GLY A 258 4.79 0.19 3.54
C GLY A 258 4.87 1.65 3.09
N THR A 259 4.36 2.60 3.89
CA THR A 259 4.30 4.02 3.53
C THR A 259 5.70 4.60 3.37
N ASN A 260 6.06 5.03 2.17
CA ASN A 260 7.39 5.56 1.86
C ASN A 260 7.48 7.06 2.14
N ALA A 261 8.53 7.50 2.84
CA ALA A 261 8.79 8.92 3.07
C ALA A 261 9.36 9.64 1.84
N PHE A 262 10.00 8.89 0.93
CA PHE A 262 10.67 9.43 -0.26
C PHE A 262 10.13 8.78 -1.53
N ALA A 263 10.09 9.55 -2.62
CA ALA A 263 9.38 9.14 -3.83
C ALA A 263 10.16 8.14 -4.72
N ALA A 264 11.48 8.02 -4.56
CA ALA A 264 12.29 7.22 -5.47
C ALA A 264 13.52 6.60 -4.82
N TRP A 265 13.77 5.33 -5.13
CA TRP A 265 15.01 4.62 -4.80
C TRP A 265 16.22 5.28 -5.49
N PRO A 266 17.40 5.39 -4.84
CA PRO A 266 17.82 4.84 -3.54
C PRO A 266 17.50 5.71 -2.32
N GLY A 267 16.56 6.65 -2.47
CA GLY A 267 16.14 7.57 -1.42
C GLY A 267 16.80 8.94 -1.50
N GLU A 268 16.55 9.74 -0.48
CA GLU A 268 16.93 11.15 -0.46
C GLU A 268 18.44 11.30 -0.20
N PRO A 269 19.18 12.10 -0.99
CA PRO A 269 20.60 12.34 -0.79
C PRO A 269 20.91 12.95 0.58
N MET A 270 21.91 12.41 1.26
CA MET A 270 22.32 12.89 2.57
C MET A 270 23.41 13.97 2.45
N ALA A 271 23.28 15.05 3.23
CA ALA A 271 24.25 16.13 3.27
C ALA A 271 25.34 15.86 4.31
N GLU A 272 26.60 15.95 3.92
CA GLU A 272 27.74 15.78 4.83
C GLU A 272 28.01 17.07 5.62
N GLU A 273 28.02 16.94 6.94
CA GLU A 273 28.46 17.98 7.87
C GLU A 273 29.18 17.33 9.05
N ASP A 274 30.41 17.79 9.33
CA ASP A 274 31.24 17.36 10.46
C ASP A 274 31.41 15.82 10.59
N GLY A 275 31.60 15.12 9.46
CA GLY A 275 31.84 13.68 9.44
C GLY A 275 30.58 12.83 9.66
N TRP A 276 29.40 13.43 9.53
CA TRP A 276 28.11 12.77 9.48
C TRP A 276 27.36 13.17 8.21
N TYR A 277 26.73 12.19 7.57
CA TYR A 277 25.73 12.43 6.54
C TYR A 277 24.39 12.63 7.22
N THR A 278 23.59 13.59 6.78
CA THR A 278 22.30 13.92 7.40
C THR A 278 21.18 14.11 6.39
N VAL A 279 19.97 13.74 6.78
CA VAL A 279 18.74 13.99 6.02
C VAL A 279 17.57 14.17 6.97
N GLN A 280 16.59 14.97 6.57
CA GLN A 280 15.31 15.08 7.28
C GLN A 280 14.37 14.01 6.76
N ALA A 281 13.65 13.35 7.67
CA ALA A 281 12.57 12.44 7.34
C ALA A 281 11.37 12.75 8.24
N PRO A 282 10.15 12.45 7.80
CA PRO A 282 8.98 12.57 8.67
C PRO A 282 9.16 11.72 9.93
N GLY A 283 8.75 12.24 11.09
CA GLY A 283 8.99 11.54 12.35
C GLY A 283 8.19 10.26 12.55
N TRP A 284 7.19 10.00 11.72
CA TRP A 284 6.41 8.76 11.78
C TRP A 284 7.15 7.54 11.24
N ILE A 285 8.29 7.72 10.55
CA ILE A 285 9.06 6.58 10.04
C ILE A 285 9.50 5.68 11.19
N ASN A 286 9.64 4.39 10.90
CA ASN A 286 10.14 3.41 11.86
C ASN A 286 11.16 2.44 11.24
N SER A 287 11.48 2.64 9.96
CA SER A 287 12.41 1.80 9.21
C SER A 287 13.24 2.64 8.26
N VAL A 288 14.54 2.34 8.17
CA VAL A 288 15.48 3.04 7.28
C VAL A 288 16.47 2.08 6.61
N ILE A 289 16.96 2.47 5.43
CA ILE A 289 18.12 1.87 4.76
C ILE A 289 19.09 3.00 4.41
N ILE A 290 20.36 2.82 4.75
CA ILE A 290 21.42 3.69 4.24
C ILE A 290 21.96 3.07 2.96
N ASN A 291 21.97 3.85 1.89
CA ASN A 291 22.41 3.48 0.56
C ASN A 291 23.72 4.19 0.20
N GLY A 292 24.51 3.58 -0.68
CA GLY A 292 25.65 4.21 -1.34
C GLY A 292 25.76 3.78 -2.79
N ASN A 293 26.58 4.50 -3.56
CA ASN A 293 26.91 4.18 -4.96
C ASN A 293 25.64 4.01 -5.82
N ALA A 294 24.73 4.98 -5.75
CA ALA A 294 23.43 4.97 -6.42
C ALA A 294 22.57 3.72 -6.12
N GLY A 295 22.65 3.19 -4.90
CA GLY A 295 21.88 2.03 -4.43
C GLY A 295 22.48 0.67 -4.78
N SER A 296 23.73 0.62 -5.26
CA SER A 296 24.42 -0.66 -5.52
C SER A 296 25.02 -1.33 -4.28
N VAL A 297 25.08 -0.60 -3.16
CA VAL A 297 25.44 -1.11 -1.83
C VAL A 297 24.52 -0.45 -0.80
N GLN A 298 24.12 -1.22 0.21
CA GLN A 298 23.14 -0.78 1.20
C GLN A 298 23.27 -1.56 2.50
N THR A 299 22.70 -1.04 3.58
CA THR A 299 22.47 -1.81 4.81
C THR A 299 21.32 -2.80 4.60
N ALA A 300 21.19 -3.77 5.50
CA ALA A 300 19.87 -4.40 5.73
C ALA A 300 18.88 -3.35 6.28
N ASP A 301 17.59 -3.70 6.26
CA ASP A 301 16.52 -2.89 6.85
C ASP A 301 16.81 -2.66 8.35
N LEU A 302 16.85 -1.39 8.76
CA LEU A 302 17.10 -1.01 10.14
C LEU A 302 15.79 -0.52 10.76
N SER A 303 15.30 -1.22 11.77
CA SER A 303 14.19 -0.73 12.60
C SER A 303 14.67 0.38 13.52
N VAL A 304 13.93 1.48 13.55
CA VAL A 304 14.22 2.69 14.35
C VAL A 304 12.99 3.12 15.14
N GLU A 305 13.21 3.82 16.24
CA GLU A 305 12.12 4.41 17.03
C GLU A 305 11.58 5.68 16.36
N SER A 306 10.26 5.78 16.21
CA SER A 306 9.59 6.95 15.63
C SER A 306 9.68 8.18 16.54
N GLY A 307 9.70 9.36 15.93
CA GLY A 307 9.65 10.65 16.62
C GLY A 307 10.94 11.06 17.34
N VAL A 308 12.03 10.32 17.15
CA VAL A 308 13.36 10.63 17.71
C VAL A 308 14.43 10.64 16.62
N ASP A 309 15.42 11.51 16.77
CA ASP A 309 16.59 11.55 15.87
C ASP A 309 17.35 10.21 15.94
N VAL A 310 17.92 9.81 14.80
CA VAL A 310 18.55 8.50 14.61
C VAL A 310 20.02 8.67 14.23
N TRP A 311 20.91 7.91 14.87
CA TRP A 311 22.33 7.81 14.52
C TRP A 311 22.67 6.39 14.07
N VAL A 312 23.03 6.26 12.80
CA VAL A 312 23.43 5.02 12.15
C VAL A 312 24.95 5.02 11.92
N VAL A 313 25.63 4.01 12.42
CA VAL A 313 27.04 3.76 12.08
C VAL A 313 27.12 2.51 11.23
N VAL A 314 27.45 2.69 9.95
CA VAL A 314 27.62 1.62 8.98
C VAL A 314 29.09 1.23 8.92
N THR A 315 29.39 -0.01 9.25
CA THR A 315 30.74 -0.57 9.13
C THR A 315 30.94 -1.26 7.78
N ASP A 316 29.91 -1.95 7.30
CA ASP A 316 29.78 -2.56 5.98
C ASP A 316 28.29 -2.84 5.67
N ALA A 317 28.00 -3.46 4.53
CA ALA A 317 26.62 -3.71 4.09
C ALA A 317 25.83 -4.63 5.05
N GLU A 318 26.51 -5.54 5.72
CA GLU A 318 25.91 -6.49 6.66
C GLU A 318 25.93 -5.99 8.12
N ASN A 319 26.72 -4.96 8.43
CA ASN A 319 26.93 -4.48 9.79
C ASN A 319 26.68 -2.98 9.90
N ALA A 320 25.51 -2.63 10.45
CA ALA A 320 25.16 -1.29 10.88
C ALA A 320 24.60 -1.31 12.31
N SER A 321 24.81 -0.22 13.07
CA SER A 321 24.26 -0.05 14.41
C SER A 321 23.47 1.24 14.52
N VAL A 322 22.32 1.16 15.17
CA VAL A 322 21.42 2.29 15.43
C VAL A 322 21.54 2.74 16.89
N THR A 323 21.58 4.06 17.10
CA THR A 323 21.56 4.73 18.40
C THR A 323 20.67 5.97 18.32
N TYR A 324 20.23 6.49 19.47
CA TYR A 324 19.31 7.64 19.58
C TYR A 324 19.93 8.83 20.31
N GLU A 325 21.24 8.77 20.52
CA GLU A 325 22.07 9.87 21.00
C GLU A 325 23.36 9.86 20.17
N ALA A 326 23.93 11.04 19.94
CA ALA A 326 25.20 11.15 19.24
C ALA A 326 26.31 10.32 19.95
N PRO A 327 26.95 9.36 19.26
CA PRO A 327 27.90 8.41 19.88
C PRO A 327 29.25 9.00 20.30
#